data_AF-X1TQ47-F1
#
_entry.id   AF-X1TQ47-F1
#
_cell.length_a   1.000
_cell.length_b   1.000
_cell.length_c   1.000
_cell.angle_alpha   90.00
_cell.angle_beta   90.00
_cell.angle_gamma   90.00
#
_symmetry.space_group_name_H-M   'P 1'
#
loop_
_entity.id
_entity.type
_entity.pdbx_description
1 polymer ?
#
loop_
_entity_poly.entity_id
_entity_poly.type
_entity_poly.pdbx_seq_one_letter_code
_entity_poly.pdbx_strand_id
1 'polypeptide(L)'
;MTNPNNQIERLHTSCQNCIFAKYVAKKQTKCLMDRIEIYFDYNDKKCIKHINNDIEIIEVYNDQQEFFVINNTKCHYKRNESWGKKVKKDNWKKQVKQENRIKYQSIIFATSKLKDVITTIDSLLAQSIPPQYITVVRNVGNTIRPAAITEYLQTVGLPWKLENAVDSELSNLDIIDSVLSKRPYPYYSIFNAGTIIPPDFFQSINTQIYDKQLKFAVLIHDKLPVVVSTSIHYHYE
;
A
#
# COMPACT_ATOMS: atom_id res chain seq x y z
N MET A 1 -12.29 -13.60 -30.63
CA MET A 1 -11.49 -14.83 -30.49
C MET A 1 -10.08 -14.43 -30.09
N THR A 2 -9.60 -14.82 -28.91
CA THR A 2 -8.20 -14.57 -28.51
C THR A 2 -7.25 -15.33 -29.45
N ASN A 3 -6.03 -14.82 -29.63
CA ASN A 3 -4.96 -15.59 -30.28
C ASN A 3 -4.83 -16.93 -29.55
N PRO A 4 -4.90 -18.11 -30.20
CA PRO A 4 -5.02 -19.41 -29.55
C PRO A 4 -3.88 -19.79 -28.58
N ASN A 5 -2.80 -19.00 -28.53
CA ASN A 5 -1.68 -19.20 -27.61
C ASN A 5 -1.70 -18.31 -26.35
N ASN A 6 -2.63 -17.36 -26.23
CA ASN A 6 -2.68 -16.46 -25.06
C ASN A 6 -3.86 -16.83 -24.16
N GLN A 7 -3.58 -17.66 -23.16
CA GLN A 7 -4.55 -18.05 -22.13
C GLN A 7 -4.72 -16.91 -21.11
N ILE A 8 -5.96 -16.43 -20.95
CA ILE A 8 -6.29 -15.49 -19.88
C ILE A 8 -6.35 -16.28 -18.58
N GLU A 9 -5.49 -15.94 -17.63
CA GLU A 9 -5.39 -16.60 -16.34
C GLU A 9 -6.56 -16.24 -15.42
N ARG A 10 -6.82 -17.07 -14.41
CA ARG A 10 -7.88 -16.80 -13.42
C ARG A 10 -7.69 -15.45 -12.74
N LEU A 11 -6.45 -15.12 -12.39
CA LEU A 11 -6.09 -13.81 -11.84
C LEU A 11 -5.78 -12.86 -12.99
N HIS A 12 -6.73 -12.02 -13.38
CA HIS A 12 -6.48 -11.01 -14.43
C HIS A 12 -7.29 -9.74 -14.17
N THR A 13 -6.92 -8.67 -14.88
CA THR A 13 -7.72 -7.44 -14.96
C THR A 13 -7.98 -7.05 -16.39
N SER A 14 -9.22 -7.22 -16.84
CA SER A 14 -9.68 -6.64 -18.10
C SER A 14 -9.77 -5.11 -18.02
N CYS A 15 -9.23 -4.39 -18.99
CA CYS A 15 -9.40 -2.94 -19.12
C CYS A 15 -10.76 -2.53 -19.71
N GLN A 16 -11.57 -3.50 -20.15
CA GLN A 16 -12.94 -3.25 -20.57
C GLN A 16 -13.72 -2.51 -19.47
N ASN A 17 -14.45 -1.47 -19.89
CA ASN A 17 -15.24 -0.59 -19.03
C ASN A 17 -14.44 0.17 -17.97
N CYS A 18 -13.12 0.29 -18.13
CA CYS A 18 -12.29 1.13 -17.28
C CYS A 18 -12.34 2.60 -17.77
N ILE A 19 -12.72 3.54 -16.92
CA ILE A 19 -12.78 4.97 -17.26
C ILE A 19 -11.41 5.59 -17.56
N PHE A 20 -10.34 4.90 -17.16
CA PHE A 20 -8.97 5.30 -17.43
C PHE A 20 -8.45 4.73 -18.76
N ALA A 21 -9.15 3.79 -19.39
CA ALA A 21 -8.78 3.31 -20.72
C ALA A 21 -9.12 4.37 -21.79
N LYS A 22 -8.17 4.62 -22.69
CA LYS A 22 -8.35 5.50 -23.85
C LYS A 22 -8.46 4.69 -25.11
N TYR A 23 -9.42 5.06 -25.94
CA TYR A 23 -9.73 4.40 -27.20
C TYR A 23 -9.62 5.40 -28.35
N VAL A 24 -9.10 4.94 -29.48
CA VAL A 24 -9.20 5.62 -30.77
C VAL A 24 -10.00 4.70 -31.68
N ALA A 25 -11.11 5.21 -32.22
CA ALA A 25 -12.17 4.40 -32.82
C ALA A 25 -12.65 3.30 -31.84
N LYS A 26 -12.28 2.04 -32.09
CA LYS A 26 -12.66 0.88 -31.28
C LYS A 26 -11.46 0.19 -30.61
N LYS A 27 -10.24 0.73 -30.75
CA LYS A 27 -9.03 0.10 -30.21
C LYS A 27 -8.51 0.89 -29.01
N GLN A 28 -8.25 0.20 -27.89
CA GLN A 28 -7.59 0.81 -26.75
C GLN A 28 -6.14 1.18 -27.12
N THR A 29 -5.77 2.43 -26.87
CA THR A 29 -4.46 2.98 -27.21
C THR A 29 -3.65 3.44 -26.01
N LYS A 30 -4.28 3.66 -24.85
CA LYS A 30 -3.59 4.11 -23.64
C LYS A 30 -4.31 3.76 -22.34
N CYS A 31 -3.59 3.75 -21.22
CA CYS A 31 -4.14 3.92 -19.88
C CYS A 31 -3.80 5.32 -19.32
N LEU A 32 -4.80 6.08 -18.87
CA LEU A 32 -4.57 7.38 -18.20
C LEU A 32 -3.79 7.29 -16.89
N MET A 33 -3.74 6.11 -16.28
CA MET A 33 -2.98 5.83 -15.06
C MET A 33 -1.64 5.16 -15.36
N ASP A 34 -1.26 5.03 -16.63
CA ASP A 34 0.00 4.44 -17.09
C ASP A 34 0.19 3.01 -16.55
N ARG A 35 -0.90 2.22 -16.44
CA ARG A 35 -0.88 0.86 -15.85
C ARG A 35 -0.48 -0.22 -16.85
N ILE A 36 -0.69 0.02 -18.13
CA ILE A 36 -0.32 -0.91 -19.20
C ILE A 36 1.14 -0.67 -19.58
N GLU A 37 1.50 0.60 -19.63
CA GLU A 37 2.81 1.20 -19.93
C GLU A 37 3.91 0.70 -18.98
N ILE A 38 3.56 0.24 -17.77
CA ILE A 38 4.51 -0.42 -16.85
C ILE A 38 5.01 -1.75 -17.41
N TYR A 39 4.15 -2.45 -18.14
CA TYR A 39 4.40 -3.82 -18.59
C TYR A 39 4.50 -3.92 -20.11
N PHE A 40 4.16 -2.89 -20.87
CA PHE A 40 4.03 -2.95 -22.32
C PHE A 40 4.46 -1.66 -22.98
N ASP A 41 5.36 -1.78 -23.95
CA ASP A 41 5.75 -0.70 -24.83
C ASP A 41 4.84 -0.70 -26.08
N TYR A 42 4.12 0.41 -26.29
CA TYR A 42 3.22 0.57 -27.43
C TYR A 42 3.94 0.72 -28.76
N ASN A 43 5.17 1.23 -28.78
CA ASN A 43 5.95 1.42 -30.00
C ASN A 43 6.48 0.08 -30.51
N ASP A 44 7.02 -0.72 -29.59
CA ASP A 44 7.61 -2.02 -29.92
C ASP A 44 6.61 -3.19 -29.81
N LYS A 45 5.38 -2.92 -29.36
CA LYS A 45 4.31 -3.91 -29.09
C LYS A 45 4.80 -5.11 -28.29
N LYS A 46 5.66 -4.86 -27.31
CA LYS A 46 6.34 -5.90 -26.51
C LYS A 46 6.16 -5.66 -25.03
N CYS A 47 6.05 -6.75 -24.28
CA CYS A 47 6.06 -6.67 -22.84
C CYS A 47 7.44 -6.24 -22.34
N ILE A 48 7.48 -5.26 -21.42
CA ILE A 48 8.69 -4.82 -20.72
C ILE A 48 8.99 -5.87 -19.65
N LYS A 49 9.80 -6.88 -20.01
CA LYS A 49 10.11 -8.04 -19.15
C LYS A 49 10.76 -7.74 -17.80
N HIS A 50 11.20 -6.50 -17.54
CA HIS A 50 12.15 -6.22 -16.47
C HIS A 50 11.56 -6.02 -15.07
N ILE A 51 10.23 -5.94 -14.89
CA ILE A 51 9.64 -5.58 -13.59
C ILE A 51 8.96 -6.77 -12.87
N ASN A 52 8.37 -7.72 -13.61
CA ASN A 52 7.75 -8.92 -13.03
C ASN A 52 7.60 -9.99 -14.12
N ASN A 53 8.35 -11.09 -14.02
CA ASN A 53 8.42 -12.13 -15.07
C ASN A 53 7.10 -12.87 -15.37
N ASP A 54 6.06 -12.69 -14.54
CA ASP A 54 4.78 -13.41 -14.68
C ASP A 54 3.62 -12.55 -15.22
N ILE A 55 3.82 -11.23 -15.38
CA ILE A 55 2.75 -10.32 -15.81
C ILE A 55 2.80 -10.16 -17.33
N GLU A 56 1.70 -10.50 -17.98
CA GLU A 56 1.53 -10.40 -19.44
C GLU A 56 0.40 -9.43 -19.77
N ILE A 57 0.58 -8.62 -20.82
CA ILE A 57 -0.49 -7.83 -21.42
C ILE A 57 -1.04 -8.55 -22.65
N ILE A 58 -2.31 -8.95 -22.61
CA ILE A 58 -2.99 -9.64 -23.70
C ILE A 58 -3.93 -8.66 -24.41
N GLU A 59 -3.81 -8.54 -25.73
CA GLU A 59 -4.79 -7.84 -26.58
C GLU A 59 -6.01 -8.75 -26.80
N VAL A 60 -7.20 -8.26 -26.44
CA VAL A 60 -8.47 -8.98 -26.57
C VAL A 60 -9.46 -8.10 -27.33
N TYR A 61 -10.41 -8.71 -28.03
CA TYR A 61 -11.48 -7.98 -28.71
C TYR A 61 -12.82 -8.66 -28.51
N ASN A 62 -13.87 -7.84 -28.54
CA ASN A 62 -15.25 -8.26 -28.69
C ASN A 62 -15.88 -7.51 -29.87
N ASP A 63 -17.18 -7.68 -30.09
CA ASP A 63 -17.88 -7.04 -31.23
C ASP A 63 -17.88 -5.51 -31.15
N GLN A 64 -17.66 -4.96 -29.95
CA GLN A 64 -17.69 -3.52 -29.69
C GLN A 64 -16.31 -2.87 -29.79
N GLN A 65 -15.26 -3.50 -29.25
CA GLN A 65 -13.94 -2.88 -29.09
C GLN A 65 -12.81 -3.88 -28.82
N GLU A 66 -11.59 -3.46 -29.13
CA GLU A 66 -10.33 -4.09 -28.72
C GLU A 66 -9.80 -3.42 -27.44
N PHE A 67 -9.42 -4.21 -26.44
CA PHE A 67 -8.94 -3.76 -25.14
C PHE A 67 -7.85 -4.68 -24.58
N PHE A 68 -7.11 -4.17 -23.61
CA PHE A 68 -6.06 -4.94 -22.97
C PHE A 68 -6.57 -5.73 -21.75
N VAL A 69 -5.98 -6.89 -21.51
CA VAL A 69 -6.11 -7.65 -20.27
C VAL A 69 -4.74 -7.76 -19.63
N ILE A 70 -4.64 -7.36 -18.36
CA ILE A 70 -3.43 -7.51 -17.56
C ILE A 70 -3.51 -8.86 -16.85
N ASN A 71 -2.69 -9.82 -17.27
CA ASN A 71 -2.68 -11.19 -16.76
C ASN A 71 -1.87 -11.30 -15.45
N ASN A 72 -2.24 -12.26 -14.59
CA ASN A 72 -1.60 -12.54 -13.29
C ASN A 72 -1.52 -11.39 -12.28
N THR A 73 -2.38 -10.36 -12.41
CA THR A 73 -2.44 -9.26 -11.44
C THR A 73 -3.79 -8.53 -11.40
N LYS A 74 -4.07 -7.86 -10.27
CA LYS A 74 -5.18 -6.92 -10.14
C LYS A 74 -4.70 -5.48 -10.37
N CYS A 75 -5.35 -4.76 -11.27
CA CYS A 75 -5.14 -3.32 -11.40
C CYS A 75 -5.92 -2.57 -10.31
N HIS A 76 -5.23 -2.13 -9.25
CA HIS A 76 -5.80 -1.33 -8.16
C HIS A 76 -6.44 -0.01 -8.64
N TYR A 77 -6.10 0.44 -9.84
CA TYR A 77 -6.58 1.67 -10.45
C TYR A 77 -7.81 1.49 -11.33
N LYS A 78 -8.25 0.27 -11.63
CA LYS A 78 -9.45 0.05 -12.45
C LYS A 78 -10.67 0.66 -11.74
N ARG A 79 -11.40 1.50 -12.46
CA ARG A 79 -12.68 2.10 -12.03
C ARG A 79 -13.65 2.11 -13.20
N ASN A 80 -14.92 1.87 -12.93
CA ASN A 80 -15.98 1.89 -13.93
C ASN A 80 -16.70 3.26 -13.95
N GLU A 81 -17.62 3.43 -14.89
CA GLU A 81 -18.38 4.67 -15.01
C GLU A 81 -19.20 5.01 -13.76
N SER A 82 -19.73 4.00 -13.06
CA SER A 82 -20.50 4.22 -11.84
C SER A 82 -19.68 4.89 -10.74
N TRP A 83 -18.39 4.55 -10.64
CA TRP A 83 -17.45 5.27 -9.78
C TRP A 83 -17.16 6.66 -10.33
N GLY A 84 -16.93 6.78 -11.65
CA GLY A 84 -16.63 8.06 -12.32
C GLY A 84 -17.72 9.12 -12.16
N LYS A 85 -18.99 8.72 -12.05
CA LYS A 85 -20.14 9.63 -11.79
C LYS A 85 -20.11 10.27 -10.40
N LYS A 86 -19.41 9.67 -9.43
CA LYS A 86 -19.32 10.16 -8.03
C LYS A 86 -18.21 11.19 -7.84
N VAL A 87 -17.32 11.37 -8.83
CA VAL A 87 -16.10 12.15 -8.71
C VAL A 87 -15.97 13.05 -9.93
N LYS A 88 -15.65 14.33 -9.75
CA LYS A 88 -15.38 15.23 -10.89
C LYS A 88 -14.22 14.67 -11.74
N LYS A 89 -14.37 14.70 -13.07
CA LYS A 89 -13.42 14.09 -14.01
C LYS A 89 -11.97 14.55 -13.81
N ASP A 90 -11.77 15.84 -13.59
CA ASP A 90 -10.43 16.40 -13.35
C ASP A 90 -9.78 15.89 -12.05
N ASN A 91 -10.58 15.37 -11.13
CA ASN A 91 -10.13 14.80 -9.87
C ASN A 91 -10.00 13.27 -9.90
N TRP A 92 -10.37 12.58 -10.99
CA TRP A 92 -10.35 11.10 -11.03
C TRP A 92 -8.98 10.52 -10.66
N LYS A 93 -7.89 11.05 -11.24
CA LYS A 93 -6.52 10.57 -10.95
C LYS A 93 -6.14 10.79 -9.48
N LYS A 94 -6.45 11.95 -8.92
CA LYS A 94 -6.14 12.30 -7.53
C LYS A 94 -6.92 11.42 -6.56
N GLN A 95 -8.22 11.24 -6.82
CA GLN A 95 -9.12 10.44 -5.99
C GLN A 95 -8.70 8.97 -5.96
N VAL A 96 -8.44 8.35 -7.12
CA VAL A 96 -8.03 6.94 -7.16
C VAL A 96 -6.67 6.71 -6.48
N LYS A 97 -5.73 7.66 -6.61
CA LYS A 97 -4.45 7.62 -5.89
C LYS A 97 -4.65 7.73 -4.38
N GLN A 98 -5.59 8.55 -3.92
CA GLN A 98 -5.91 8.70 -2.50
C GLN A 98 -6.58 7.43 -1.94
N GLU A 99 -7.51 6.82 -2.70
CA GLU A 99 -8.16 5.56 -2.33
C GLU A 99 -7.17 4.40 -2.22
N ASN A 100 -6.16 4.40 -3.09
CA ASN A 100 -5.10 3.39 -3.14
C ASN A 100 -3.87 3.78 -2.29
N ARG A 101 -4.01 4.68 -1.30
CA ARG A 101 -2.92 4.90 -0.33
C ARG A 101 -2.81 3.70 0.60
N ILE A 102 -1.60 3.33 0.98
CA ILE A 102 -1.36 2.32 2.01
C ILE A 102 -2.11 2.72 3.29
N LYS A 103 -2.83 1.76 3.85
CA LYS A 103 -3.54 1.89 5.12
C LYS A 103 -2.81 1.02 6.12
N TYR A 104 -2.19 1.65 7.11
CA TYR A 104 -1.31 0.95 8.04
C TYR A 104 -1.45 1.45 9.47
N GLN A 105 -1.02 0.62 10.41
CA GLN A 105 -0.79 1.01 11.79
C GLN A 105 0.71 1.13 12.09
N SER A 106 1.06 1.96 13.07
CA SER A 106 2.43 2.05 13.59
C SER A 106 2.48 1.53 15.02
N ILE A 107 3.38 0.58 15.27
CA ILE A 107 3.70 0.03 16.58
C ILE A 107 5.01 0.67 17.03
N ILE A 108 5.00 1.32 18.18
CA ILE A 108 6.13 2.07 18.71
C ILE A 108 6.52 1.49 20.06
N PHE A 109 7.70 0.88 20.15
CA PHE A 109 8.25 0.42 21.42
C PHE A 109 8.86 1.61 22.17
N ALA A 110 8.26 1.97 23.30
CA ALA A 110 8.64 3.13 24.10
C ALA A 110 9.99 2.91 24.80
N THR A 111 10.89 3.90 24.70
CA THR A 111 12.08 4.00 25.56
C THR A 111 11.70 4.58 26.93
N SER A 112 12.67 4.76 27.82
CA SER A 112 12.47 5.41 29.13
C SER A 112 12.38 6.94 29.07
N LYS A 113 12.28 7.54 27.87
CA LYS A 113 12.18 9.00 27.69
C LYS A 113 10.93 9.36 26.88
N LEU A 114 10.02 10.14 27.49
CA LEU A 114 8.79 10.58 26.82
C LEU A 114 9.06 11.36 25.53
N LYS A 115 10.11 12.19 25.52
CA LYS A 115 10.53 12.96 24.34
C LYS A 115 10.80 12.09 23.12
N ASP A 116 11.36 10.90 23.33
CA ASP A 116 11.67 9.96 22.24
C ASP A 116 10.38 9.42 21.61
N VAL A 117 9.39 9.08 22.45
CA VAL A 117 8.06 8.64 22.00
C VAL A 117 7.38 9.74 21.17
N ILE A 118 7.37 10.97 21.70
CA ILE A 118 6.80 12.15 21.02
C ILE A 118 7.50 12.37 19.68
N THR A 119 8.84 12.36 19.67
CA THR A 119 9.64 12.60 18.45
C THR A 119 9.27 11.62 17.33
N THR A 120 9.14 10.33 17.67
CA THR A 120 8.76 9.31 16.68
C THR A 120 7.33 9.52 16.20
N ILE A 121 6.37 9.77 17.10
CA ILE A 121 4.98 10.02 16.72
C ILE A 121 4.86 11.26 15.83
N ASP A 122 5.44 12.39 16.22
CA ASP A 122 5.42 13.62 15.42
C ASP A 122 5.98 13.38 14.01
N SER A 123 7.09 12.65 13.90
CA SER A 123 7.68 12.33 12.58
C SER A 123 6.82 11.38 11.73
N LEU A 124 6.00 10.53 12.35
CA LEU A 124 5.00 9.69 11.67
C LEU A 124 3.78 10.50 11.21
N LEU A 125 3.32 11.46 12.02
CA LEU A 125 2.20 12.34 11.68
C LEU A 125 2.56 13.32 10.57
N ALA A 126 3.83 13.73 10.51
CA ALA A 126 4.36 14.60 9.46
C ALA A 126 4.55 13.91 8.10
N GLN A 127 4.34 12.59 8.02
CA GLN A 127 4.42 11.86 6.75
C GLN A 127 3.33 12.30 5.79
N SER A 128 3.65 12.32 4.49
CA SER A 128 2.65 12.55 3.44
C SER A 128 1.53 11.50 3.39
N ILE A 129 1.82 10.31 3.92
CA ILE A 129 0.85 9.25 4.22
C ILE A 129 1.02 8.90 5.71
N PRO A 130 0.24 9.50 6.63
CA PRO A 130 0.33 9.19 8.06
C PRO A 130 -0.32 7.84 8.38
N PRO A 131 -0.01 7.23 9.54
CA PRO A 131 -0.65 6.01 9.98
C PRO A 131 -2.15 6.26 10.26
N GLN A 132 -2.96 5.21 10.17
CA GLN A 132 -4.38 5.26 10.57
C GLN A 132 -4.59 4.91 12.05
N TYR A 133 -3.57 4.34 12.67
CA TYR A 133 -3.59 3.90 14.06
C TYR A 133 -2.19 3.88 14.64
N ILE A 134 -2.06 4.29 15.90
CA ILE A 134 -0.78 4.24 16.63
C ILE A 134 -0.94 3.36 17.86
N THR A 135 -0.09 2.35 18.00
CA THR A 135 0.04 1.57 19.23
C THR A 135 1.38 1.88 19.85
N VAL A 136 1.39 2.45 21.05
CA VAL A 136 2.60 2.61 21.85
C VAL A 136 2.69 1.43 22.82
N VAL A 137 3.81 0.73 22.81
CA VAL A 137 4.09 -0.41 23.68
C VAL A 137 5.10 0.01 24.74
N ARG A 138 4.74 -0.09 26.01
CA ARG A 138 5.68 0.06 27.13
C ARG A 138 6.20 -1.31 27.53
N ASN A 139 7.50 -1.53 27.38
CA ASN A 139 8.15 -2.74 27.86
C ASN A 139 8.26 -2.76 29.39
N VAL A 140 8.46 -3.95 29.97
CA VAL A 140 8.73 -4.10 31.41
C VAL A 140 9.93 -3.23 31.80
N GLY A 141 9.82 -2.52 32.93
CA GLY A 141 10.85 -1.60 33.40
C GLY A 141 10.83 -0.20 32.76
N ASN A 142 9.89 0.09 31.85
CA ASN A 142 9.72 1.44 31.32
C ASN A 142 9.34 2.44 32.44
N THR A 143 10.12 3.51 32.58
CA THR A 143 9.98 4.48 33.67
C THR A 143 8.98 5.60 33.38
N ILE A 144 8.54 5.77 32.14
CA ILE A 144 7.56 6.79 31.77
C ILE A 144 6.21 6.41 32.37
N ARG A 145 5.57 7.33 33.09
CA ARG A 145 4.20 7.10 33.60
C ARG A 145 3.23 6.90 32.43
N PRO A 146 2.37 5.87 32.44
CA PRO A 146 1.37 5.66 31.39
C PRO A 146 0.54 6.90 31.07
N ALA A 147 0.12 7.64 32.10
CA ALA A 147 -0.65 8.88 31.97
C ALA A 147 0.02 9.91 31.06
N ALA A 148 1.34 10.10 31.17
CA ALA A 148 2.06 11.09 30.38
C ALA A 148 2.07 10.73 28.87
N ILE A 149 2.12 9.45 28.53
CA ILE A 149 2.00 9.00 27.13
C ILE A 149 0.56 9.17 26.65
N THR A 150 -0.43 8.79 27.48
CA THR A 150 -1.85 8.94 27.16
C THR A 150 -2.25 10.40 26.94
N GLU A 151 -1.81 11.32 27.79
CA GLU A 151 -2.06 12.76 27.66
C GLU A 151 -1.59 13.30 26.32
N TYR A 152 -0.38 12.92 25.88
CA TYR A 152 0.10 13.30 24.56
C TYR A 152 -0.67 12.60 23.43
N LEU A 153 -0.95 11.30 23.54
CA LEU A 153 -1.70 10.57 22.50
C LEU A 153 -3.12 11.16 22.28
N GLN A 154 -3.74 11.74 23.30
CA GLN A 154 -5.01 12.44 23.16
C GLN A 154 -4.93 13.67 22.25
N THR A 155 -3.76 14.31 22.12
CA THR A 155 -3.58 15.48 21.24
C THR A 155 -3.30 15.11 19.78
N VAL A 156 -2.98 13.85 19.48
CA VAL A 156 -2.57 13.38 18.14
C VAL A 156 -3.71 13.44 17.11
N GLY A 157 -4.97 13.36 17.56
CA GLY A 157 -6.13 13.41 16.65
C GLY A 157 -6.31 12.16 15.77
N LEU A 158 -5.59 11.07 16.06
CA LEU A 158 -5.76 9.76 15.42
C LEU A 158 -6.18 8.71 16.46
N PRO A 159 -6.85 7.62 16.05
CA PRO A 159 -7.05 6.47 16.91
C PRO A 159 -5.71 5.91 17.43
N TRP A 160 -5.64 5.61 18.73
CA TRP A 160 -4.42 5.12 19.35
C TRP A 160 -4.68 4.08 20.44
N LYS A 161 -3.64 3.34 20.82
CA LYS A 161 -3.61 2.47 21.99
C LYS A 161 -2.29 2.61 22.75
N LEU A 162 -2.36 2.51 24.06
CA LEU A 162 -1.22 2.25 24.92
C LEU A 162 -1.32 0.81 25.43
N GLU A 163 -0.32 -0.01 25.10
CA GLU A 163 -0.18 -1.38 25.60
C GLU A 163 0.99 -1.43 26.58
N ASN A 164 0.85 -2.23 27.64
CA ASN A 164 1.92 -2.46 28.61
C ASN A 164 2.30 -3.94 28.54
N ALA A 165 3.55 -4.23 28.19
CA ALA A 165 4.10 -5.56 28.40
C ALA A 165 4.23 -5.78 29.90
N VAL A 166 3.62 -6.85 30.40
CA VAL A 166 3.61 -7.20 31.82
C VAL A 166 4.63 -8.28 32.16
N ASP A 167 5.15 -8.96 31.15
CA ASP A 167 6.08 -10.08 31.27
C ASP A 167 7.34 -9.76 30.47
N SER A 168 8.49 -9.84 31.14
CA SER A 168 9.81 -9.57 30.56
C SER A 168 10.32 -10.71 29.69
N GLU A 169 9.69 -11.89 29.77
CA GLU A 169 10.03 -13.05 28.94
C GLU A 169 9.38 -12.98 27.55
N LEU A 170 8.35 -12.14 27.37
CA LEU A 170 7.72 -11.94 26.07
C LEU A 170 8.70 -11.31 25.09
N SER A 171 8.88 -11.94 23.94
CA SER A 171 9.65 -11.36 22.86
C SER A 171 8.88 -10.19 22.23
N ASN A 172 9.61 -9.31 21.53
CA ASN A 172 8.96 -8.25 20.74
C ASN A 172 7.98 -8.83 19.71
N LEU A 173 8.25 -10.02 19.16
CA LEU A 173 7.36 -10.68 18.19
C LEU A 173 6.04 -11.11 18.83
N ASP A 174 6.08 -11.70 20.03
CA ASP A 174 4.85 -12.08 20.75
C ASP A 174 3.96 -10.87 21.05
N ILE A 175 4.60 -9.74 21.39
CA ILE A 175 3.90 -8.48 21.62
C ILE A 175 3.28 -7.96 20.33
N ILE A 176 4.03 -7.99 19.21
CA ILE A 176 3.52 -7.59 17.89
C ILE A 176 2.31 -8.46 17.52
N ASP A 177 2.39 -9.77 17.65
CA ASP A 177 1.28 -10.69 17.33
C ASP A 177 0.05 -10.43 18.22
N SER A 178 0.26 -10.13 19.50
CA SER A 178 -0.81 -9.69 20.41
C SER A 178 -1.48 -8.39 19.98
N VAL A 179 -0.71 -7.42 19.48
CA VAL A 179 -1.24 -6.16 18.95
C VAL A 179 -2.03 -6.41 17.65
N LEU A 180 -1.47 -7.19 16.73
CA LEU A 180 -2.06 -7.45 15.41
C LEU A 180 -3.33 -8.31 15.50
N SER A 181 -3.39 -9.28 16.42
CA SER A 181 -4.57 -10.13 16.62
C SER A 181 -5.80 -9.36 17.11
N LYS A 182 -5.60 -8.30 17.89
CA LYS A 182 -6.70 -7.45 18.39
C LYS A 182 -7.23 -6.46 17.36
N ARG A 183 -6.39 -6.05 16.41
CA ARG A 183 -6.75 -5.09 15.36
C ARG A 183 -5.94 -5.35 14.09
N PRO A 184 -6.47 -6.17 13.16
CA PRO A 184 -5.79 -6.45 11.92
C PRO A 184 -5.79 -5.20 11.02
N TYR A 185 -4.61 -4.68 10.71
CA TYR A 185 -4.40 -3.78 9.58
C TYR A 185 -3.68 -4.53 8.47
N PRO A 186 -3.96 -4.23 7.19
CA PRO A 186 -3.29 -4.90 6.07
C PRO A 186 -1.76 -4.70 6.08
N TYR A 187 -1.32 -3.57 6.65
CA TYR A 187 0.09 -3.23 6.79
C TYR A 187 0.35 -2.70 8.19
N TYR A 188 1.55 -2.93 8.70
CA TYR A 188 2.02 -2.33 9.94
C TYR A 188 3.48 -1.93 9.81
N SER A 189 3.89 -1.01 10.68
CA SER A 189 5.27 -0.55 10.81
C SER A 189 5.68 -0.64 12.27
N ILE A 190 6.95 -0.91 12.52
CA ILE A 190 7.49 -1.07 13.87
C ILE A 190 8.67 -0.13 14.02
N PHE A 191 8.68 0.64 15.10
CA PHE A 191 9.76 1.54 15.44
C PHE A 191 10.09 1.47 16.92
N ASN A 192 11.36 1.71 17.25
CA ASN A 192 11.73 2.11 18.60
C ASN A 192 11.52 3.61 18.74
N ALA A 193 11.01 4.05 19.89
CA ALA A 193 10.90 5.47 20.19
C ALA A 193 12.27 6.17 20.09
N GLY A 194 12.26 7.42 19.62
CA GLY A 194 13.45 8.22 19.30
C GLY A 194 13.86 8.14 17.83
N THR A 195 13.29 7.19 17.07
CA THR A 195 13.47 7.14 15.61
C THR A 195 12.76 8.33 14.96
N ILE A 196 13.47 9.05 14.08
CA ILE A 196 12.89 10.08 13.21
C ILE A 196 12.67 9.46 11.83
N ILE A 197 11.41 9.35 11.43
CA ILE A 197 11.06 8.75 10.13
C ILE A 197 11.28 9.80 9.02
N PRO A 198 11.99 9.47 7.93
CA PRO A 198 12.16 10.36 6.78
C PRO A 198 10.80 10.79 6.19
N PRO A 199 10.59 12.07 5.79
CA PRO A 199 9.27 12.60 5.41
C PRO A 199 8.55 11.88 4.25
N ASP A 200 9.29 11.25 3.36
CA ASP A 200 8.83 10.55 2.15
C ASP A 200 8.83 9.02 2.29
N PHE A 201 9.16 8.50 3.46
CA PHE A 201 9.34 7.08 3.71
C PHE A 201 8.12 6.24 3.31
N PHE A 202 6.94 6.58 3.83
CA PHE A 202 5.71 5.84 3.51
C PHE A 202 5.19 6.13 2.09
N GLN A 203 5.53 7.28 1.52
CA GLN A 203 5.23 7.57 0.10
C GLN A 203 6.07 6.69 -0.83
N SER A 204 7.35 6.46 -0.49
CA SER A 204 8.21 5.54 -1.21
C SER A 204 7.64 4.12 -1.17
N ILE A 205 7.29 3.61 0.02
CA ILE A 205 6.63 2.29 0.18
C ILE A 205 5.34 2.21 -0.65
N ASN A 206 4.47 3.22 -0.56
CA ASN A 206 3.22 3.29 -1.31
C ASN A 206 3.44 3.19 -2.82
N THR A 207 4.44 3.91 -3.33
CA THR A 207 4.82 3.90 -4.75
C THR A 207 5.28 2.50 -5.17
N GLN A 208 6.08 1.83 -4.35
CA GLN A 208 6.55 0.48 -4.66
C GLN A 208 5.40 -0.54 -4.67
N ILE A 209 4.48 -0.46 -3.70
CA ILE A 209 3.33 -1.37 -3.59
C ILE A 209 2.30 -1.12 -4.69
N TYR A 210 1.81 0.11 -4.85
CA TYR A 210 0.67 0.37 -5.72
C TYR A 210 1.06 0.88 -7.10
N ASP A 211 2.13 1.67 -7.21
CA ASP A 211 2.54 2.25 -8.50
C ASP A 211 3.44 1.31 -9.29
N LYS A 212 4.28 0.52 -8.62
CA LYS A 212 5.14 -0.49 -9.26
C LYS A 212 4.63 -1.92 -9.13
N GLN A 213 3.60 -2.15 -8.32
CA GLN A 213 3.00 -3.47 -8.06
C GLN A 213 4.04 -4.52 -7.65
N LEU A 214 4.97 -4.17 -6.76
CA LEU A 214 5.90 -5.15 -6.21
C LEU A 214 5.13 -6.16 -5.35
N LYS A 215 5.36 -7.45 -5.63
CA LYS A 215 4.84 -8.59 -4.83
C LYS A 215 5.69 -8.84 -3.57
N PHE A 216 6.97 -8.48 -3.62
CA PHE A 216 7.91 -8.59 -2.50
C PHE A 216 9.09 -7.65 -2.76
N ALA A 217 9.54 -6.91 -1.75
CA ALA A 217 10.71 -6.07 -1.84
C ALA A 217 11.35 -5.84 -0.46
N VAL A 218 12.69 -5.85 -0.42
CA VAL A 218 13.42 -5.24 0.69
C VAL A 218 13.79 -3.83 0.24
N LEU A 219 13.24 -2.82 0.91
CA LEU A 219 13.55 -1.43 0.65
C LEU A 219 14.61 -0.98 1.66
N ILE A 220 15.83 -0.79 1.19
CA ILE A 220 16.89 -0.23 2.01
C ILE A 220 16.81 1.29 1.88
N HIS A 221 16.35 1.97 2.93
CA HIS A 221 16.52 3.41 3.05
C HIS A 221 17.84 3.67 3.76
N ASP A 222 18.61 4.69 3.34
CA ASP A 222 19.95 5.04 3.85
C ASP A 222 20.07 5.12 5.39
N LYS A 223 18.94 5.27 6.10
CA LYS A 223 18.89 5.41 7.56
C LYS A 223 18.05 4.33 8.26
N LEU A 224 17.20 3.60 7.52
CA LEU A 224 16.24 2.65 8.08
C LEU A 224 16.04 1.49 7.09
N PRO A 225 16.57 0.29 7.35
CA PRO A 225 16.25 -0.86 6.51
C PRO A 225 14.77 -1.24 6.70
N VAL A 226 14.06 -1.49 5.61
CA VAL A 226 12.65 -1.88 5.60
C VAL A 226 12.48 -3.15 4.81
N VAL A 227 11.79 -4.13 5.40
CA VAL A 227 11.30 -5.29 4.66
C VAL A 227 9.84 -5.04 4.33
N VAL A 228 9.51 -4.97 3.04
CA VAL A 228 8.14 -4.82 2.56
C VAL A 228 7.74 -6.12 1.87
N SER A 229 7.05 -6.99 2.62
CA SER A 229 6.41 -8.17 2.04
C SER A 229 4.95 -7.85 1.78
N THR A 230 4.50 -7.95 0.52
CA THR A 230 3.09 -7.81 0.15
C THR A 230 2.53 -9.17 -0.23
N SER A 231 2.11 -9.96 0.76
CA SER A 231 1.35 -11.18 0.49
C SER A 231 -0.09 -10.80 0.11
N ILE A 232 -0.39 -10.79 -1.18
CA ILE A 232 -1.77 -10.64 -1.64
C ILE A 232 -2.44 -12.01 -1.56
N HIS A 233 -3.19 -12.25 -0.47
CA HIS A 233 -4.05 -13.42 -0.37
C HIS A 233 -5.35 -13.16 -1.13
N TYR A 234 -5.52 -13.79 -2.29
CA TYR A 234 -6.78 -13.80 -3.02
C TYR A 234 -7.67 -14.92 -2.48
N HIS A 235 -8.66 -14.58 -1.66
CA HIS A 235 -9.78 -15.47 -1.43
C HIS A 235 -10.68 -15.41 -2.67
N TYR A 236 -10.78 -16.53 -3.38
CA TYR A 236 -11.76 -16.70 -4.43
C TYR A 236 -13.02 -17.24 -3.78
N GLU A 237 -14.06 -16.40 -3.71
CA GLU A 237 -15.45 -16.88 -3.61
C GLU A 237 -15.92 -17.41 -4.96
#